data_AF-A0A944H7W5-F1
#
_entry.id   AF-A0A944H7W5-F1
#
_cell.length_a   1.000
_cell.length_b   1.000
_cell.length_c   1.000
_cell.angle_alpha   90.00
_cell.angle_beta   90.00
_cell.angle_gamma   90.00
#
_symmetry.space_group_name_H-M   'P 1'
#
loop_
_entity.id
_entity.type
_entity.pdbx_description
1 polymer ?
#
loop_
_entity_poly.entity_id
_entity_poly.type
_entity_poly.pdbx_seq_one_letter_code
_entity_poly.pdbx_strand_id
1 'polypeptide(L)'
;MDMEQRAWEVEAQSLAALPSDARKQKQQSNSARHIGIDIFSHARPRGVLKYVPTDFVVEEESIDGDIVRIDEPVSFEETAYGQHIAARLTKCGMYSTLQASLELSHALNIPLENIHYAGVKDGQATTAQRLVIEGVQLEALQQFRDPRFVIESLHRTSEIIRLGELSGNHFSILVRTTQTITQQWLDHMIAWINQHGVVNFYGPQRFYEPRLLSHIFGRLIFQGKYDEALKALFLMPSQFEPRAIANVRSRLSGCYGRFDDMRRVMSAFPYSFAVELRALDAMQSGKNAIDTLNAIGDQTHYWALAYTSLLANELLSEIVLKKKQMPEELPLLLSTTKWTWDTYKKQLFRDSTQQYIDNIKPIAAIRMSKSPRVSTVVRPEGLRAVSVPEGVVFEFSLSKGAYATTLLSYFFDLVTPPPLIAGISHECVDVKKVLGSGSLKHITSHFQREIESVQKFHELIVEE
;
A
#
# COMPACT_ATOMS: atom_id res chain seq x y z
N MET A 1 -12.41 -14.14 -19.78
CA MET A 1 -12.05 -12.72 -19.63
C MET A 1 -10.85 -12.54 -20.52
N ASP A 2 -10.91 -11.60 -21.45
CA ASP A 2 -9.78 -11.32 -22.34
C ASP A 2 -8.52 -11.12 -21.49
N MET A 3 -7.46 -11.90 -21.73
CA MET A 3 -6.22 -11.80 -20.94
C MET A 3 -5.50 -10.46 -21.18
N GLU A 4 -5.95 -9.66 -22.14
CA GLU A 4 -5.38 -8.35 -22.44
C GLU A 4 -5.93 -7.20 -21.59
N GLN A 5 -7.16 -7.28 -21.07
CA GLN A 5 -7.80 -6.12 -20.44
C GLN A 5 -7.77 -6.17 -18.90
N ARG A 6 -7.09 -5.20 -18.29
CA ARG A 6 -6.86 -5.17 -16.84
C ARG A 6 -8.11 -4.72 -16.11
N ALA A 7 -8.34 -5.23 -14.90
CA ALA A 7 -9.52 -4.90 -14.10
C ALA A 7 -9.69 -3.38 -13.88
N TRP A 8 -8.60 -2.64 -13.72
CA TRP A 8 -8.65 -1.19 -13.54
C TRP A 8 -8.87 -0.43 -14.86
N GLU A 9 -8.49 -1.00 -16.02
CA GLU A 9 -8.81 -0.42 -17.34
C GLU A 9 -10.30 -0.57 -17.66
N VAL A 10 -10.90 -1.71 -17.29
CA VAL A 10 -12.36 -1.91 -17.35
C VAL A 10 -13.08 -0.89 -16.47
N GLU A 11 -12.53 -0.63 -15.29
CA GLU A 11 -13.05 0.39 -14.38
C GLU A 11 -12.89 1.82 -14.95
N ALA A 12 -11.75 2.12 -15.57
CA ALA A 12 -11.50 3.40 -16.23
C ALA A 12 -12.53 3.67 -17.35
N GLN A 13 -12.85 2.67 -18.17
CA GLN A 13 -13.87 2.78 -19.21
C GLN A 13 -15.27 3.04 -18.61
N SER A 14 -15.60 2.33 -17.53
CA SER A 14 -16.86 2.51 -16.82
C SER A 14 -16.98 3.89 -16.19
N LEU A 15 -15.90 4.41 -15.60
CA LEU A 15 -15.84 5.78 -15.08
C LEU A 15 -15.99 6.82 -16.20
N ALA A 16 -15.28 6.66 -17.31
CA ALA A 16 -15.31 7.59 -18.45
C ALA A 16 -16.72 7.73 -19.06
N ALA A 17 -17.53 6.68 -19.00
CA ALA A 17 -18.93 6.71 -19.46
C ALA A 17 -19.89 7.48 -18.53
N LEU A 18 -19.46 7.86 -17.32
CA LEU A 18 -20.28 8.59 -16.35
C LEU A 18 -20.21 10.11 -16.53
N PRO A 19 -21.29 10.85 -16.20
CA PRO A 19 -21.25 12.31 -16.15
C PRO A 19 -20.24 12.79 -15.09
N SER A 20 -19.67 13.99 -15.28
CA SER A 20 -18.65 14.56 -14.38
C SER A 20 -19.10 14.60 -12.92
N ASP A 21 -20.36 14.93 -12.64
CA ASP A 21 -20.89 14.98 -11.28
C ASP A 21 -20.89 13.62 -10.56
N ALA A 22 -20.95 12.51 -11.30
CA ALA A 22 -20.86 11.16 -10.75
C ALA A 22 -19.40 10.71 -10.53
N ARG A 23 -18.44 11.42 -11.13
CA ARG A 23 -16.99 11.19 -10.99
C ARG A 23 -16.33 12.03 -9.90
N LYS A 24 -17.12 12.90 -9.23
CA LYS A 24 -16.64 13.72 -8.13
C LYS A 24 -16.23 12.89 -6.91
N GLN A 25 -15.17 13.31 -6.25
CA GLN A 25 -14.72 12.78 -4.97
C GLN A 25 -14.60 13.92 -3.96
N LYS A 26 -15.16 13.72 -2.77
CA LYS A 26 -15.03 14.67 -1.68
C LYS A 26 -13.59 14.81 -1.25
N GLN A 27 -13.21 16.02 -0.88
CA GLN A 27 -11.91 16.32 -0.32
C GLN A 27 -11.62 15.44 0.90
N GLN A 28 -10.45 14.82 0.94
CA GLN A 28 -10.00 13.94 2.03
C GLN A 28 -9.56 14.71 3.30
N SER A 29 -10.24 15.81 3.62
CA SER A 29 -9.97 16.53 4.87
C SER A 29 -10.10 15.59 6.07
N ASN A 30 -9.13 15.65 6.99
CA ASN A 30 -9.07 14.84 8.23
C ASN A 30 -8.88 13.32 8.07
N SER A 31 -8.38 12.83 6.93
CA SER A 31 -8.06 11.39 6.75
C SER A 31 -7.15 10.84 7.87
N ALA A 32 -6.14 11.61 8.29
CA ALA A 32 -5.24 11.28 9.40
C ALA A 32 -6.00 11.04 10.74
N ARG A 33 -6.94 11.92 11.08
CA ARG A 33 -7.76 11.78 12.30
C ARG A 33 -8.68 10.56 12.22
N HIS A 34 -9.22 10.26 11.04
CA HIS A 34 -10.06 9.08 10.83
C HIS A 34 -9.33 7.76 11.14
N ILE A 35 -8.00 7.76 11.05
CA ILE A 35 -7.15 6.61 11.36
C ILE A 35 -6.36 6.78 12.68
N GLY A 36 -6.82 7.66 13.57
CA GLY A 36 -6.29 7.83 14.92
C GLY A 36 -5.02 8.68 15.04
N ILE A 37 -4.68 9.47 14.02
CA ILE A 37 -3.53 10.37 14.02
C ILE A 37 -4.00 11.80 14.29
N ASP A 38 -3.97 12.21 15.56
CA ASP A 38 -4.54 13.49 16.03
C ASP A 38 -3.48 14.56 16.37
N ILE A 39 -2.21 14.31 16.04
CA ILE A 39 -1.11 15.20 16.42
C ILE A 39 -0.95 16.44 15.51
N PHE A 40 -1.55 16.39 14.32
CA PHE A 40 -1.43 17.46 13.33
C PHE A 40 -2.49 18.53 13.60
N SER A 41 -2.13 19.53 14.41
CA SER A 41 -2.99 20.66 14.77
C SER A 41 -2.79 21.91 13.90
N HIS A 42 -1.64 22.02 13.23
CA HIS A 42 -1.30 23.15 12.37
C HIS A 42 -1.65 22.84 10.91
N ALA A 43 -2.09 23.87 10.19
CA ALA A 43 -2.28 23.76 8.74
C ALA A 43 -0.93 23.43 8.09
N ARG A 44 -0.92 22.40 7.24
CA ARG A 44 0.22 22.02 6.42
C ARG A 44 -0.13 22.26 4.95
N PRO A 45 0.87 22.50 4.09
CA PRO A 45 0.64 22.51 2.66
C PRO A 45 -0.02 21.23 2.18
N ARG A 46 -0.94 21.35 1.24
CA ARG A 46 -1.53 20.17 0.60
C ARG A 46 -0.48 19.49 -0.27
N GLY A 47 -0.38 18.17 -0.16
CA GLY A 47 0.54 17.36 -0.95
C GLY A 47 -0.19 16.23 -1.65
N VAL A 48 0.09 16.03 -2.93
CA VAL A 48 -0.50 14.97 -3.74
C VAL A 48 0.57 13.93 -3.99
N LEU A 49 0.28 12.68 -3.64
CA LEU A 49 1.18 11.55 -3.85
C LEU A 49 0.65 10.63 -4.95
N LYS A 50 1.58 9.90 -5.59
CA LYS A 50 1.26 8.84 -6.55
C LYS A 50 0.37 9.34 -7.72
N TYR A 51 0.53 10.60 -8.13
CA TYR A 51 -0.18 11.17 -9.27
C TYR A 51 0.25 10.47 -10.56
N VAL A 52 1.56 10.35 -10.73
CA VAL A 52 2.21 9.50 -11.72
C VAL A 52 2.91 8.35 -10.98
N PRO A 53 2.95 7.11 -11.51
CA PRO A 53 3.64 6.01 -10.83
C PRO A 53 5.11 6.32 -10.48
N THR A 54 5.81 7.07 -11.35
CA THR A 54 7.20 7.48 -11.17
C THR A 54 7.40 8.60 -10.13
N ASP A 55 6.33 9.21 -9.63
CA ASP A 55 6.41 10.13 -8.49
C ASP A 55 6.72 9.39 -7.18
N PHE A 56 6.55 8.07 -7.14
CA PHE A 56 6.74 7.28 -5.94
C PHE A 56 7.64 6.08 -6.25
N VAL A 57 8.95 6.29 -6.12
CA VAL A 57 9.96 5.25 -6.36
C VAL A 57 10.35 4.59 -5.05
N VAL A 58 10.35 3.26 -5.04
CA VAL A 58 10.75 2.43 -3.88
C VAL A 58 11.80 1.41 -4.30
N GLU A 59 12.98 1.48 -3.72
CA GLU A 59 14.09 0.56 -3.94
C GLU A 59 14.30 -0.25 -2.67
N GLU A 60 14.32 -1.58 -2.77
CA GLU A 60 14.54 -2.45 -1.61
C GLU A 60 15.96 -2.28 -1.06
N GLU A 61 16.08 -2.24 0.27
CA GLU A 61 17.36 -2.24 0.96
C GLU A 61 17.58 -3.60 1.64
N SER A 62 18.64 -4.30 1.26
CA SER A 62 19.00 -5.62 1.78
C SER A 62 19.47 -5.54 3.24
N ILE A 63 19.59 -6.69 3.91
CA ILE A 63 20.13 -6.74 5.28
C ILE A 63 21.57 -6.22 5.34
N ASP A 64 22.33 -6.37 4.25
CA ASP A 64 23.73 -5.95 4.14
C ASP A 64 23.88 -4.45 3.81
N GLY A 65 22.76 -3.74 3.61
CA GLY A 65 22.72 -2.32 3.29
C GLY A 65 22.77 -2.01 1.79
N ASP A 66 22.79 -3.04 0.93
CA ASP A 66 22.75 -2.86 -0.52
C ASP A 66 21.34 -2.44 -0.96
N ILE A 67 21.26 -1.37 -1.74
CA ILE A 67 20.00 -0.90 -2.32
C ILE A 67 19.86 -1.51 -3.71
N VAL A 68 18.76 -2.20 -3.96
CA VAL A 68 18.40 -2.72 -5.30
C VAL A 68 17.95 -1.54 -6.16
N ARG A 69 18.90 -0.83 -6.76
CA ARG A 69 18.61 0.38 -7.55
C ARG A 69 17.83 0.05 -8.80
N ILE A 70 16.91 0.91 -9.18
CA ILE A 70 16.07 0.72 -10.36
C ILE A 70 16.81 1.04 -11.68
N ASP A 71 17.83 1.86 -11.61
CA ASP A 71 18.59 2.40 -12.74
C ASP A 71 20.03 1.88 -12.79
N GLU A 72 20.35 0.94 -11.92
CA GLU A 72 21.60 0.18 -11.99
C GLU A 72 21.70 -0.54 -13.34
N PRO A 73 22.89 -0.56 -13.97
CA PRO A 73 23.10 -1.26 -15.24
C PRO A 73 22.64 -2.72 -15.14
N VAL A 74 21.98 -3.20 -16.19
CA VAL A 74 21.63 -4.61 -16.29
C VAL A 74 22.93 -5.43 -16.30
N SER A 75 23.12 -6.23 -15.26
CA SER A 75 24.25 -7.14 -15.15
C SER A 75 23.83 -8.57 -15.49
N PHE A 76 24.82 -9.37 -15.88
CA PHE A 76 24.63 -10.78 -16.12
C PHE A 76 25.89 -11.52 -15.73
N GLU A 77 25.79 -12.38 -14.72
CA GLU A 77 26.94 -13.12 -14.19
C GLU A 77 26.71 -14.63 -14.34
N GLU A 78 27.22 -15.20 -15.44
CA GLU A 78 27.17 -16.65 -15.68
C GLU A 78 28.05 -17.45 -14.70
N THR A 79 29.13 -16.83 -14.21
CA THR A 79 30.17 -17.49 -13.41
C THR A 79 29.81 -17.64 -11.94
N ALA A 80 28.66 -17.13 -11.50
CA ALA A 80 28.19 -17.32 -10.13
C ALA A 80 27.79 -18.79 -9.90
N TYR A 81 28.08 -19.33 -8.72
CA TYR A 81 27.72 -20.70 -8.35
C TYR A 81 26.35 -20.71 -7.67
N GLY A 82 25.49 -21.67 -8.03
CA GLY A 82 24.16 -21.76 -7.43
C GLY A 82 23.12 -22.45 -8.30
N GLN A 83 22.13 -23.04 -7.64
CA GLN A 83 21.00 -23.74 -8.27
C GLN A 83 19.77 -22.84 -8.46
N HIS A 84 19.74 -21.68 -7.80
CA HIS A 84 18.68 -20.69 -7.91
C HIS A 84 19.17 -19.49 -8.71
N ILE A 85 18.24 -18.67 -9.19
CA ILE A 85 18.57 -17.44 -9.92
C ILE A 85 18.07 -16.25 -9.13
N ALA A 86 18.98 -15.38 -8.73
CA ALA A 86 18.66 -14.08 -8.20
C ALA A 86 18.44 -13.09 -9.36
N ALA A 87 17.47 -12.20 -9.18
CA ALA A 87 17.09 -11.20 -10.15
C ALA A 87 16.61 -9.92 -9.47
N ARG A 88 16.67 -8.80 -10.18
CA ARG A 88 15.91 -7.60 -9.85
C ARG A 88 14.54 -7.68 -10.53
N LEU A 89 13.48 -7.56 -9.75
CA LEU A 89 12.13 -7.28 -10.23
C LEU A 89 11.89 -5.77 -10.18
N THR A 90 11.66 -5.19 -11.35
CA THR A 90 11.20 -3.81 -11.50
C THR A 90 9.75 -3.79 -12.00
N LYS A 91 8.87 -3.12 -11.28
CA LYS A 91 7.44 -2.99 -11.65
C LYS A 91 6.98 -1.53 -11.54
N CYS A 92 6.00 -1.17 -12.36
CA CYS A 92 5.46 0.20 -12.45
C CYS A 92 3.93 0.16 -12.55
N GLY A 93 3.27 1.24 -12.11
CA GLY A 93 1.83 1.39 -12.28
C GLY A 93 1.02 0.71 -11.19
N MET A 94 -0.03 0.00 -11.59
CA MET A 94 -1.01 -0.64 -10.68
C MET A 94 -0.79 -2.16 -10.51
N TYR A 95 0.48 -2.58 -10.47
CA TYR A 95 0.88 -4.00 -10.42
C TYR A 95 1.59 -4.34 -9.10
N SER A 96 1.10 -5.36 -8.40
CA SER A 96 1.65 -5.81 -7.12
C SER A 96 2.74 -6.88 -7.29
N THR A 97 3.60 -7.05 -6.27
CA THR A 97 4.58 -8.15 -6.22
C THR A 97 3.90 -9.51 -6.37
N LEU A 98 2.72 -9.70 -5.74
CA LEU A 98 1.95 -10.95 -5.83
C LEU A 98 1.48 -11.26 -7.25
N GLN A 99 0.99 -10.25 -7.98
CA GLN A 99 0.58 -10.42 -9.38
C GLN A 99 1.77 -10.70 -10.29
N ALA A 100 2.92 -10.04 -10.07
CA ALA A 100 4.15 -10.32 -10.81
C ALA A 100 4.64 -11.75 -10.58
N SER A 101 4.66 -12.21 -9.32
CA SER A 101 5.02 -13.59 -9.00
C SER A 101 4.06 -14.61 -9.64
N LEU A 102 2.76 -14.36 -9.61
CA LEU A 102 1.78 -15.25 -10.24
C LEU A 102 1.99 -15.35 -11.76
N GLU A 103 2.15 -14.21 -12.43
CA GLU A 103 2.39 -14.18 -13.87
C GLU A 103 3.70 -14.87 -14.24
N LEU A 104 4.76 -14.62 -13.47
CA LEU A 104 6.07 -15.23 -13.68
C LEU A 104 6.01 -16.75 -13.48
N SER A 105 5.29 -17.21 -12.46
CA SER A 105 5.03 -18.64 -12.22
C SER A 105 4.34 -19.30 -13.41
N HIS A 106 3.31 -18.67 -13.96
CA HIS A 106 2.58 -19.17 -15.11
C HIS A 106 3.45 -19.19 -16.38
N ALA A 107 4.15 -18.10 -16.66
CA ALA A 107 4.96 -17.96 -17.86
C ALA A 107 6.16 -18.92 -17.89
N LEU A 108 6.77 -19.19 -16.72
CA LEU A 108 7.90 -20.11 -16.60
C LEU A 108 7.49 -21.55 -16.29
N ASN A 109 6.19 -21.80 -16.07
CA ASN A 109 5.65 -23.09 -15.66
C ASN A 109 6.35 -23.67 -14.41
N ILE A 110 6.51 -22.83 -13.38
CA ILE A 110 7.07 -23.20 -12.08
C ILE A 110 6.04 -22.96 -10.96
N PRO A 111 6.10 -23.70 -9.83
CA PRO A 111 5.24 -23.44 -8.68
C PRO A 111 5.42 -22.01 -8.14
N LEU A 112 4.35 -21.39 -7.64
CA LEU A 112 4.40 -20.02 -7.11
C LEU A 112 5.32 -19.92 -5.88
N GLU A 113 5.38 -20.97 -5.08
CA GLU A 113 6.27 -21.10 -3.92
C GLU A 113 7.76 -21.07 -4.27
N ASN A 114 8.13 -21.26 -5.55
CA ASN A 114 9.52 -21.18 -6.01
C ASN A 114 9.96 -19.73 -6.30
N ILE A 115 9.07 -18.74 -6.13
CA ILE A 115 9.38 -17.32 -6.35
C ILE A 115 9.46 -16.62 -4.99
N HIS A 116 10.68 -16.32 -4.59
CA HIS A 116 11.01 -15.81 -3.26
C HIS A 116 11.31 -14.32 -3.28
N TYR A 117 10.84 -13.61 -2.26
CA TYR A 117 11.08 -12.18 -2.06
C TYR A 117 11.04 -11.83 -0.57
N ALA A 118 11.72 -10.75 -0.20
CA ALA A 118 11.80 -10.30 1.19
C ALA A 118 10.52 -9.59 1.65
N GLY A 119 9.77 -8.96 0.74
CA GLY A 119 8.50 -8.32 1.06
C GLY A 119 7.70 -7.90 -0.16
N VAL A 120 6.41 -7.66 0.04
CA VAL A 120 5.53 -7.07 -0.97
C VAL A 120 5.77 -5.56 -0.98
N LYS A 121 5.95 -4.99 -2.17
CA LYS A 121 6.10 -3.54 -2.36
C LYS A 121 4.79 -2.91 -2.83
N ASP A 122 4.67 -1.59 -2.66
CA ASP A 122 3.50 -0.80 -3.07
C ASP A 122 3.04 -1.14 -4.49
N GLY A 123 1.76 -1.48 -4.64
CA GLY A 123 1.18 -1.78 -5.95
C GLY A 123 0.91 -0.56 -6.82
N GLN A 124 0.94 0.66 -6.26
CA GLN A 124 0.82 1.95 -6.94
C GLN A 124 2.11 2.74 -6.73
N ALA A 125 3.15 2.34 -7.44
CA ALA A 125 4.50 2.88 -7.34
C ALA A 125 5.37 2.31 -8.45
N THR A 126 6.51 2.93 -8.68
CA THR A 126 7.62 2.32 -9.40
C THR A 126 8.55 1.67 -8.39
N THR A 127 8.73 0.36 -8.43
CA THR A 127 9.47 -0.35 -7.39
C THR A 127 10.52 -1.30 -7.95
N ALA A 128 11.68 -1.36 -7.30
CA ALA A 128 12.73 -2.34 -7.55
C ALA A 128 12.97 -3.19 -6.29
N GLN A 129 13.00 -4.51 -6.44
CA GLN A 129 13.23 -5.45 -5.35
C GLN A 129 13.99 -6.69 -5.82
N ARG A 130 14.63 -7.41 -4.90
CA ARG A 130 15.30 -8.68 -5.21
C ARG A 130 14.27 -9.81 -5.24
N LEU A 131 14.40 -10.68 -6.23
CA LEU A 131 13.77 -11.99 -6.29
C LEU A 131 14.84 -13.07 -6.28
N VAL A 132 14.49 -14.23 -5.72
CA VAL A 132 15.19 -15.50 -5.97
C VAL A 132 14.19 -16.50 -6.54
N ILE A 133 14.54 -17.15 -7.64
CA ILE A 133 13.66 -18.06 -8.37
C ILE A 133 14.30 -19.44 -8.41
N GLU A 134 13.57 -20.45 -7.93
CA GLU A 134 14.02 -21.84 -7.92
C GLU A 134 13.53 -22.63 -9.13
N GLY A 135 14.36 -23.57 -9.61
CA GLY A 135 13.94 -24.56 -10.60
C GLY A 135 13.73 -24.01 -12.01
N VAL A 136 14.29 -22.84 -12.34
CA VAL A 136 14.24 -22.24 -13.68
C VAL A 136 15.62 -22.17 -14.32
N GLN A 137 15.67 -22.32 -15.63
CA GLN A 137 16.89 -22.09 -16.42
C GLN A 137 17.10 -20.60 -16.66
N LEU A 138 18.36 -20.19 -16.70
CA LEU A 138 18.76 -18.78 -16.82
C LEU A 138 18.28 -18.17 -18.14
N GLU A 139 18.35 -18.95 -19.22
CA GLU A 139 17.95 -18.59 -20.56
C GLU A 139 16.45 -18.28 -20.65
N ALA A 140 15.62 -18.98 -19.87
CA ALA A 140 14.18 -18.74 -19.83
C ALA A 140 13.87 -17.34 -19.25
N LEU A 141 14.58 -16.94 -18.19
CA LEU A 141 14.46 -15.59 -17.63
C LEU A 141 15.05 -14.52 -18.55
N GLN A 142 16.15 -14.79 -19.26
CA GLN A 142 16.72 -13.86 -20.24
C GLN A 142 15.77 -13.59 -21.42
N GLN A 143 14.93 -14.56 -21.78
CA GLN A 143 13.94 -14.43 -22.85
C GLN A 143 12.58 -13.90 -22.35
N PHE A 144 12.33 -13.94 -21.05
CA PHE A 144 11.08 -13.47 -20.45
C PHE A 144 10.87 -11.99 -20.72
N ARG A 145 9.70 -11.63 -21.25
CA ARG A 145 9.28 -10.25 -21.48
C ARG A 145 7.84 -10.08 -21.04
N ASP A 146 7.59 -9.03 -20.28
CA ASP A 146 6.24 -8.63 -19.88
C ASP A 146 6.16 -7.09 -19.92
N PRO A 147 5.07 -6.50 -20.45
CA PRO A 147 4.91 -5.05 -20.48
C PRO A 147 4.61 -4.42 -19.11
N ARG A 148 4.32 -5.21 -18.07
CA ARG A 148 3.92 -4.76 -16.72
C ARG A 148 5.07 -4.75 -15.73
N PHE A 149 6.08 -5.58 -15.93
CA PHE A 149 7.25 -5.68 -15.08
C PHE A 149 8.45 -6.26 -15.82
N VAL A 150 9.64 -5.97 -15.30
CA VAL A 150 10.91 -6.43 -15.86
C VAL A 150 11.62 -7.30 -14.83
N ILE A 151 12.19 -8.40 -15.30
CA ILE A 151 13.15 -9.23 -14.56
C ILE A 151 14.51 -9.02 -15.23
N GLU A 152 15.48 -8.51 -14.47
CA GLU A 152 16.81 -8.15 -14.97
C GLU A 152 17.89 -8.42 -13.91
N SER A 153 19.16 -8.14 -14.23
CA SER A 153 20.31 -8.34 -13.32
C SER A 153 20.45 -9.78 -12.82
N LEU A 154 20.39 -10.74 -13.75
CA LEU A 154 20.32 -12.17 -13.46
C LEU A 154 21.69 -12.73 -13.06
N HIS A 155 21.74 -13.46 -11.96
CA HIS A 155 22.92 -14.21 -11.54
C HIS A 155 22.53 -15.45 -10.74
N ARG A 156 23.37 -16.48 -10.77
CA ARG A 156 23.15 -17.70 -9.97
C ARG A 156 23.43 -17.43 -8.50
N THR A 157 22.66 -18.08 -7.63
CA THR A 157 22.86 -18.03 -6.19
C THR A 157 22.50 -19.36 -5.52
N SER A 158 23.16 -19.66 -4.40
CA SER A 158 22.82 -20.76 -3.50
C SER A 158 21.85 -20.34 -2.39
N GLU A 159 21.57 -19.05 -2.26
CA GLU A 159 20.73 -18.51 -1.18
C GLU A 159 19.28 -18.38 -1.63
N ILE A 160 18.36 -18.48 -0.66
CA ILE A 160 16.94 -18.16 -0.82
C ILE A 160 16.64 -16.97 0.09
N ILE A 161 15.79 -16.07 -0.36
CA ILE A 161 15.33 -14.92 0.42
C ILE A 161 14.01 -15.27 1.11
N ARG A 162 13.90 -14.97 2.40
CA ARG A 162 12.66 -15.18 3.16
C ARG A 162 11.92 -13.88 3.41
N LEU A 163 10.61 -13.98 3.64
CA LEU A 163 9.79 -12.85 4.05
C LEU A 163 10.36 -12.20 5.32
N GLY A 164 10.58 -10.89 5.26
CA GLY A 164 11.18 -10.09 6.32
C GLY A 164 12.71 -9.96 6.24
N GLU A 165 13.39 -10.63 5.32
CA GLU A 165 14.84 -10.54 5.10
C GLU A 165 15.24 -9.30 4.27
N LEU A 166 14.80 -8.13 4.74
CA LEU A 166 15.24 -6.82 4.30
C LEU A 166 15.53 -5.93 5.51
N SER A 167 16.39 -4.93 5.36
CA SER A 167 16.59 -3.89 6.38
C SER A 167 15.48 -2.83 6.28
N GLY A 168 15.10 -2.47 5.06
CA GLY A 168 14.23 -1.33 4.80
C GLY A 168 13.97 -1.09 3.32
N ASN A 169 13.59 0.16 3.02
CA ASN A 169 13.42 0.62 1.66
C ASN A 169 13.98 2.03 1.52
N HIS A 170 14.61 2.28 0.39
CA HIS A 170 15.04 3.58 -0.06
C HIS A 170 13.95 4.20 -0.94
N PHE A 171 13.64 5.47 -0.70
CA PHE A 171 12.55 6.18 -1.35
C PHE A 171 13.07 7.37 -2.14
N SER A 172 12.56 7.55 -3.35
CA SER A 172 12.63 8.82 -4.08
C SER A 172 11.20 9.23 -4.45
N ILE A 173 10.69 10.29 -3.83
CA ILE A 173 9.26 10.63 -3.88
C ILE A 173 9.06 12.10 -4.26
N LEU A 174 8.25 12.36 -5.28
CA LEU A 174 7.68 13.68 -5.53
C LEU A 174 6.33 13.82 -4.80
N VAL A 175 6.26 14.80 -3.90
CA VAL A 175 4.98 15.30 -3.39
C VAL A 175 4.59 16.51 -4.24
N ARG A 176 3.55 16.38 -5.06
CA ARG A 176 3.07 17.49 -5.90
C ARG A 176 2.27 18.47 -5.08
N THR A 177 2.44 19.76 -5.31
CA THR A 177 1.66 20.80 -4.63
C THR A 177 1.52 22.05 -5.49
N THR A 178 0.40 22.74 -5.35
CA THR A 178 0.18 24.06 -5.95
C THR A 178 0.81 25.18 -5.13
N GLN A 179 1.23 24.88 -3.91
CA GLN A 179 1.76 25.86 -2.97
C GLN A 179 3.28 25.96 -3.11
N THR A 180 3.81 27.19 -3.10
CA THR A 180 5.26 27.40 -3.12
C THR A 180 5.88 26.95 -1.81
N ILE A 181 6.76 25.95 -1.87
CA ILE A 181 7.54 25.48 -0.74
C ILE A 181 8.97 26.00 -0.85
N THR A 182 9.45 26.73 0.16
CA THR A 182 10.81 27.28 0.14
C THR A 182 11.82 26.22 0.59
N GLN A 183 13.00 26.22 -0.03
CA GLN A 183 14.09 25.32 0.38
C GLN A 183 14.47 25.53 1.85
N GLN A 184 14.49 26.79 2.32
CA GLN A 184 14.78 27.12 3.72
C GLN A 184 13.81 26.47 4.72
N TRP A 185 12.52 26.40 4.38
CA TRP A 185 11.53 25.71 5.23
C TRP A 185 11.77 24.20 5.26
N LEU A 186 12.09 23.60 4.10
CA LEU A 186 12.44 22.18 4.02
C LEU A 186 13.66 21.86 4.88
N ASP A 187 14.75 22.62 4.74
CA ASP A 187 15.99 22.40 5.48
C ASP A 187 15.76 22.48 7.00
N HIS A 188 14.93 23.43 7.47
CA HIS A 188 14.55 23.54 8.88
C HIS A 188 13.77 22.31 9.36
N MET A 189 12.76 21.88 8.60
CA MET A 189 11.95 20.71 8.93
C MET A 189 12.78 19.43 8.94
N ILE A 190 13.68 19.25 7.98
CA ILE A 190 14.60 18.11 7.89
C ILE A 190 15.54 18.09 9.11
N ALA A 191 16.13 19.23 9.48
CA ALA A 191 16.97 19.32 10.67
C ALA A 191 16.21 18.93 11.94
N TRP A 192 14.96 19.37 12.08
CA TRP A 192 14.10 18.98 13.20
C TRP A 192 13.83 17.48 13.20
N ILE A 193 13.48 16.89 12.06
CA ILE A 193 13.20 15.45 11.93
C ILE A 193 14.45 14.61 12.21
N ASN A 194 15.62 15.01 11.72
CA ASN A 194 16.87 14.28 11.98
C ASN A 194 17.21 14.26 13.48
N GLN A 195 16.91 15.35 14.20
CA GLN A 195 17.15 15.43 15.64
C GLN A 195 16.11 14.64 16.45
N HIS A 196 14.83 14.76 16.13
CA HIS A 196 13.74 14.26 16.97
C HIS A 196 13.17 12.92 16.52
N GLY A 197 13.34 12.57 15.25
CA GLY A 197 12.58 11.53 14.57
C GLY A 197 11.12 11.91 14.33
N VAL A 198 10.38 10.98 13.75
CA VAL A 198 8.92 11.06 13.58
C VAL A 198 8.26 9.93 14.33
N VAL A 199 7.04 10.16 14.81
CA VAL A 199 6.25 9.10 15.44
C VAL A 199 5.81 8.11 14.37
N ASN A 200 6.04 6.83 14.62
CA ASN A 200 5.82 5.74 13.67
C ASN A 200 4.34 5.32 13.60
N PHE A 201 3.49 6.24 13.16
CA PHE A 201 2.10 5.94 12.86
C PHE A 201 1.98 4.99 11.67
N TYR A 202 0.87 4.26 11.64
CA TYR A 202 0.40 3.56 10.45
C TYR A 202 -0.35 4.53 9.55
N GLY A 203 0.14 4.71 8.32
CA GLY A 203 -0.46 5.60 7.33
C GLY A 203 -1.73 5.03 6.66
N PRO A 204 -2.43 5.83 5.83
CA PRO A 204 -3.67 5.47 5.14
C PRO A 204 -3.64 4.15 4.37
N GLN A 205 -2.47 3.75 3.82
CA GLN A 205 -2.32 2.48 3.10
C GLN A 205 -2.66 1.27 3.98
N ARG A 206 -2.35 1.31 5.29
CA ARG A 206 -2.71 0.23 6.23
C ARG A 206 -4.22 0.10 6.41
N PHE A 207 -4.96 1.16 6.09
CA PHE A 207 -6.41 1.26 6.27
C PHE A 207 -7.22 1.04 4.98
N TYR A 208 -6.55 0.65 3.88
CA TYR A 208 -7.16 0.42 2.57
C TYR A 208 -7.80 1.68 1.98
N GLU A 209 -6.95 2.68 1.77
CA GLU A 209 -7.24 3.90 1.02
C GLU A 209 -7.75 3.58 -0.41
N PRO A 210 -8.71 4.35 -0.98
CA PRO A 210 -9.36 5.53 -0.40
C PRO A 210 -10.37 5.24 0.71
N ARG A 211 -10.89 4.01 0.88
CA ARG A 211 -12.04 3.78 1.75
C ARG A 211 -11.74 4.03 3.23
N LEU A 212 -10.54 3.69 3.70
CA LEU A 212 -10.13 3.81 5.11
C LEU A 212 -11.03 3.02 6.10
N LEU A 213 -11.74 1.98 5.66
CA LEU A 213 -12.69 1.23 6.50
C LEU A 213 -12.15 -0.12 7.02
N SER A 214 -10.93 -0.54 6.65
CA SER A 214 -10.45 -1.89 6.99
C SER A 214 -10.36 -2.15 8.50
N HIS A 215 -10.07 -1.11 9.29
CA HIS A 215 -10.06 -1.20 10.75
C HIS A 215 -11.46 -1.46 11.33
N ILE A 216 -12.53 -1.04 10.65
CA ILE A 216 -13.91 -1.31 11.05
C ILE A 216 -14.24 -2.78 10.85
N PHE A 217 -13.86 -3.36 9.71
CA PHE A 217 -14.02 -4.79 9.44
C PHE A 217 -13.23 -5.63 10.45
N GLY A 218 -11.97 -5.23 10.73
CA GLY A 218 -11.14 -5.85 11.76
C GLY A 218 -11.77 -5.79 13.15
N ARG A 219 -12.31 -4.63 13.54
CA ARG A 219 -13.02 -4.47 14.82
C ARG A 219 -14.25 -5.39 14.92
N LEU A 220 -15.07 -5.47 13.87
CA LEU A 220 -16.24 -6.36 13.84
C LEU A 220 -15.84 -7.83 13.98
N ILE A 221 -14.77 -8.24 13.31
CA ILE A 221 -14.19 -9.58 13.48
C ILE A 221 -13.74 -9.81 14.93
N PHE A 222 -13.06 -8.84 15.55
CA PHE A 222 -12.61 -8.94 16.93
C PHE A 222 -13.78 -8.95 17.94
N GLN A 223 -14.96 -8.46 17.54
CA GLN A 223 -16.21 -8.55 18.30
C GLN A 223 -16.96 -9.88 18.10
N GLY A 224 -16.50 -10.76 17.19
CA GLY A 224 -17.22 -11.98 16.80
C GLY A 224 -18.41 -11.74 15.86
N LYS A 225 -18.51 -10.53 15.29
CA LYS A 225 -19.60 -10.06 14.42
C LYS A 225 -19.26 -10.26 12.95
N TYR A 226 -19.12 -11.53 12.55
CA TYR A 226 -18.59 -11.90 11.24
C TYR A 226 -19.55 -11.54 10.09
N ASP A 227 -20.85 -11.78 10.26
CA ASP A 227 -21.88 -11.40 9.28
C ASP A 227 -21.95 -9.89 9.09
N GLU A 228 -21.85 -9.11 10.18
CA GLU A 228 -21.78 -7.66 10.07
C GLU A 228 -20.50 -7.18 9.38
N ALA A 229 -19.37 -7.86 9.58
CA ALA A 229 -18.12 -7.54 8.88
C ALA A 229 -18.28 -7.71 7.36
N LEU A 230 -18.86 -8.83 6.91
CA LEU A 230 -19.14 -9.08 5.49
C LEU A 230 -20.19 -8.10 4.95
N LYS A 231 -21.27 -7.85 5.69
CA LYS A 231 -22.28 -6.87 5.28
C LYS A 231 -21.69 -5.47 5.14
N ALA A 232 -20.81 -5.06 6.07
CA ALA A 232 -20.11 -3.77 6.02
C ALA A 232 -19.15 -3.69 4.82
N LEU A 233 -18.43 -4.77 4.50
CA LEU A 233 -17.59 -4.85 3.31
C LEU A 233 -18.37 -4.42 2.05
N PHE A 234 -19.57 -4.98 1.83
CA PHE A 234 -20.40 -4.68 0.67
C PHE A 234 -21.07 -3.29 0.75
N LEU A 235 -21.70 -2.98 1.88
CA LEU A 235 -22.71 -1.92 1.94
C LEU A 235 -22.21 -0.61 2.58
N MET A 236 -21.16 -0.64 3.40
CA MET A 236 -20.74 0.55 4.15
C MET A 236 -20.09 1.57 3.21
N PRO A 237 -20.68 2.77 3.03
CA PRO A 237 -20.05 3.80 2.22
C PRO A 237 -18.87 4.42 2.97
N SER A 238 -17.89 4.91 2.23
CA SER A 238 -16.84 5.77 2.78
C SER A 238 -17.02 7.20 2.28
N GLN A 239 -16.79 8.19 3.14
CA GLN A 239 -16.78 9.60 2.72
C GLN A 239 -15.57 9.94 1.82
N PHE A 240 -14.58 9.05 1.78
CA PHE A 240 -13.34 9.22 1.05
C PHE A 240 -13.32 8.51 -0.30
N GLU A 241 -14.31 7.65 -0.60
CA GLU A 241 -14.37 6.93 -1.89
C GLU A 241 -15.01 7.80 -2.99
N PRO A 242 -14.68 7.58 -4.29
CA PRO A 242 -15.31 8.29 -5.39
C PRO A 242 -16.83 8.08 -5.41
N ARG A 243 -17.59 9.10 -5.82
CA ARG A 243 -19.07 9.05 -5.82
C ARG A 243 -19.62 7.91 -6.68
N ALA A 244 -18.95 7.57 -7.79
CA ALA A 244 -19.28 6.42 -8.62
C ALA A 244 -19.30 5.11 -7.82
N ILE A 245 -18.30 4.89 -6.97
CA ILE A 245 -18.18 3.70 -6.10
C ILE A 245 -19.24 3.73 -5.01
N ALA A 246 -19.45 4.88 -4.37
CA ALA A 246 -20.50 5.04 -3.36
C ALA A 246 -21.90 4.73 -3.92
N ASN A 247 -22.19 5.14 -5.16
CA ASN A 247 -23.44 4.85 -5.85
C ASN A 247 -23.64 3.34 -6.10
N VAL A 248 -22.58 2.61 -6.43
CA VAL A 248 -22.63 1.14 -6.56
C VAL A 248 -23.03 0.50 -5.23
N ARG A 249 -22.45 0.95 -4.09
CA ARG A 249 -22.81 0.44 -2.75
C ARG A 249 -24.26 0.76 -2.37
N SER A 250 -24.75 1.94 -2.73
CA SER A 250 -26.17 2.28 -2.55
C SER A 250 -27.08 1.32 -3.30
N ARG A 251 -26.75 0.97 -4.55
CA ARG A 251 -27.49 -0.03 -5.34
C ARG A 251 -27.40 -1.43 -4.73
N LEU A 252 -26.24 -1.83 -4.20
CA LEU A 252 -26.06 -3.11 -3.52
C LEU A 252 -27.01 -3.29 -2.33
N SER A 253 -27.37 -2.20 -1.65
CA SER A 253 -28.31 -2.27 -0.52
C SER A 253 -29.71 -2.73 -0.96
N GLY A 254 -30.14 -2.41 -2.18
CA GLY A 254 -31.43 -2.85 -2.75
C GLY A 254 -31.44 -4.30 -3.25
N CYS A 255 -30.27 -4.92 -3.41
CA CYS A 255 -30.13 -6.30 -3.90
C CYS A 255 -29.30 -7.22 -3.02
N TYR A 256 -28.97 -6.80 -1.80
CA TYR A 256 -28.18 -7.61 -0.87
C TYR A 256 -28.83 -8.98 -0.63
N GLY A 257 -28.06 -10.05 -0.81
CA GLY A 257 -28.53 -11.44 -0.74
C GLY A 257 -29.00 -12.03 -2.08
N ARG A 258 -29.24 -11.20 -3.12
CA ARG A 258 -29.47 -11.67 -4.50
C ARG A 258 -28.13 -11.68 -5.23
N PHE A 259 -27.39 -12.78 -5.14
CA PHE A 259 -25.99 -12.83 -5.55
C PHE A 259 -25.73 -12.47 -7.02
N ASP A 260 -26.58 -12.90 -7.94
CA ASP A 260 -26.44 -12.56 -9.36
C ASP A 260 -26.63 -11.05 -9.62
N ASP A 261 -27.58 -10.42 -8.93
CA ASP A 261 -27.79 -8.97 -9.00
C ASP A 261 -26.61 -8.20 -8.39
N MET A 262 -26.10 -8.67 -7.25
CA MET A 262 -24.92 -8.07 -6.60
C MET A 262 -23.70 -8.11 -7.51
N ARG A 263 -23.45 -9.25 -8.17
CA ARG A 263 -22.36 -9.39 -9.15
C ARG A 263 -22.51 -8.41 -10.30
N ARG A 264 -23.71 -8.34 -10.88
CA ARG A 264 -24.01 -7.43 -12.01
C ARG A 264 -23.80 -5.95 -11.62
N VAL A 265 -24.10 -5.58 -10.38
CA VAL A 265 -23.93 -4.21 -9.90
C VAL A 265 -22.44 -3.86 -9.72
N MET A 266 -21.62 -4.81 -9.27
CA MET A 266 -20.17 -4.60 -9.05
C MET A 266 -19.32 -4.78 -10.32
N SER A 267 -19.82 -5.47 -11.34
CA SER A 267 -19.02 -5.86 -12.51
C SER A 267 -18.47 -4.70 -13.35
N ALA A 268 -19.02 -3.49 -13.19
CA ALA A 268 -18.50 -2.27 -13.82
C ALA A 268 -17.22 -1.75 -13.15
N PHE A 269 -16.94 -2.14 -11.91
CA PHE A 269 -15.81 -1.68 -11.11
C PHE A 269 -15.03 -2.87 -10.51
N PRO A 270 -14.56 -3.82 -11.35
CA PRO A 270 -14.02 -5.08 -10.85
C PRO A 270 -12.71 -4.93 -10.07
N TYR A 271 -11.97 -3.83 -10.27
CA TYR A 271 -10.78 -3.53 -9.50
C TYR A 271 -11.14 -3.05 -8.09
N SER A 272 -12.02 -2.05 -7.99
CA SER A 272 -12.50 -1.50 -6.71
C SER A 272 -13.29 -2.50 -5.85
N PHE A 273 -13.94 -3.49 -6.47
CA PHE A 273 -14.75 -4.52 -5.79
C PHE A 273 -14.10 -5.93 -5.82
N ALA A 274 -12.79 -6.04 -6.06
CA ALA A 274 -12.12 -7.34 -6.19
C ALA A 274 -12.24 -8.23 -4.93
N VAL A 275 -12.26 -7.62 -3.73
CA VAL A 275 -12.45 -8.34 -2.47
C VAL A 275 -13.91 -8.77 -2.33
N GLU A 276 -14.84 -7.84 -2.58
CA GLU A 276 -16.27 -8.08 -2.55
C GLU A 276 -16.70 -9.21 -3.50
N LEU A 277 -16.15 -9.26 -4.72
CA LEU A 277 -16.43 -10.31 -5.69
C LEU A 277 -15.96 -11.69 -5.20
N ARG A 278 -14.77 -11.78 -4.60
CA ARG A 278 -14.28 -13.05 -4.00
C ARG A 278 -15.13 -13.48 -2.80
N ALA A 279 -15.55 -12.54 -1.96
CA ALA A 279 -16.47 -12.83 -0.86
C ALA A 279 -17.82 -13.33 -1.39
N LEU A 280 -18.34 -12.71 -2.46
CA LEU A 280 -19.57 -13.11 -3.13
C LEU A 280 -19.47 -14.53 -3.69
N ASP A 281 -18.36 -14.88 -4.37
CA ASP A 281 -18.11 -16.23 -4.89
C ASP A 281 -18.17 -17.29 -3.77
N ALA A 282 -17.53 -16.98 -2.63
CA ALA A 282 -17.53 -17.84 -1.45
C ALA A 282 -18.94 -18.03 -0.86
N MET A 283 -19.69 -16.94 -0.67
CA MET A 283 -21.06 -16.97 -0.15
C MET A 283 -22.01 -17.70 -1.09
N GLN A 284 -21.88 -17.49 -2.40
CA GLN A 284 -22.66 -18.17 -3.44
C GLN A 284 -22.40 -19.68 -3.46
N SER A 285 -21.21 -20.10 -3.04
CA SER A 285 -20.84 -21.51 -2.86
C SER A 285 -21.34 -22.12 -1.55
N GLY A 286 -22.15 -21.39 -0.77
CA GLY A 286 -22.76 -21.86 0.49
C GLY A 286 -21.87 -21.73 1.73
N LYS A 287 -20.74 -21.00 1.65
CA LYS A 287 -19.88 -20.76 2.82
C LYS A 287 -20.57 -19.83 3.82
N ASN A 288 -20.47 -20.17 5.11
CA ASN A 288 -20.87 -19.27 6.19
C ASN A 288 -19.91 -18.06 6.31
N ALA A 289 -20.16 -17.16 7.25
CA ALA A 289 -19.36 -15.95 7.41
C ALA A 289 -17.87 -16.24 7.72
N ILE A 290 -17.57 -17.19 8.60
CA ILE A 290 -16.18 -17.56 8.97
C ILE A 290 -15.46 -18.16 7.75
N ASP A 291 -16.11 -19.10 7.05
CA ASP A 291 -15.54 -19.75 5.87
C ASP A 291 -15.36 -18.77 4.71
N THR A 292 -16.23 -17.77 4.58
CA THR A 292 -16.10 -16.67 3.61
C THR A 292 -14.91 -15.77 3.97
N LEU A 293 -14.74 -15.41 5.24
CA LEU A 293 -13.58 -14.65 5.72
C LEU A 293 -12.27 -15.41 5.50
N ASN A 294 -12.27 -16.74 5.65
CA ASN A 294 -11.11 -17.56 5.31
C ASN A 294 -10.86 -17.60 3.79
N ALA A 295 -11.92 -17.65 2.98
CA ALA A 295 -11.82 -17.73 1.52
C ALA A 295 -11.24 -16.46 0.88
N ILE A 296 -11.42 -15.28 1.46
CA ILE A 296 -10.79 -14.04 0.97
C ILE A 296 -9.32 -13.89 1.43
N GLY A 297 -8.80 -14.86 2.18
CA GLY A 297 -7.38 -15.05 2.47
C GLY A 297 -6.73 -13.91 3.26
N ASP A 298 -5.54 -13.47 2.82
CA ASP A 298 -4.73 -12.46 3.48
C ASP A 298 -5.46 -11.12 3.69
N GLN A 299 -6.50 -10.84 2.91
CA GLN A 299 -7.30 -9.64 3.09
C GLN A 299 -7.94 -9.56 4.48
N THR A 300 -8.40 -10.70 5.02
CA THR A 300 -8.96 -10.78 6.38
C THR A 300 -7.89 -10.53 7.43
N HIS A 301 -6.68 -11.04 7.21
CA HIS A 301 -5.54 -10.76 8.08
C HIS A 301 -5.19 -9.26 8.08
N TYR A 302 -5.22 -8.61 6.92
CA TYR A 302 -4.95 -7.18 6.82
C TYR A 302 -5.99 -6.32 7.54
N TRP A 303 -7.26 -6.73 7.59
CA TRP A 303 -8.27 -6.04 8.39
C TRP A 303 -8.00 -6.16 9.89
N ALA A 304 -7.58 -7.34 10.36
CA ALA A 304 -7.16 -7.54 11.75
C ALA A 304 -5.94 -6.66 12.11
N LEU A 305 -4.95 -6.57 11.21
CA LEU A 305 -3.82 -5.66 11.36
C LEU A 305 -4.26 -4.19 11.34
N ALA A 306 -5.20 -3.80 10.49
CA ALA A 306 -5.69 -2.42 10.43
C ALA A 306 -6.37 -1.99 11.74
N TYR A 307 -7.20 -2.84 12.35
CA TYR A 307 -7.77 -2.52 13.67
C TYR A 307 -6.69 -2.38 14.74
N THR A 308 -5.71 -3.29 14.74
CA THR A 308 -4.55 -3.20 15.63
C THR A 308 -3.79 -1.89 15.45
N SER A 309 -3.55 -1.50 14.20
CA SER A 309 -2.88 -0.26 13.82
C SER A 309 -3.65 0.99 14.24
N LEU A 310 -4.99 0.96 14.20
CA LEU A 310 -5.81 2.06 14.73
C LEU A 310 -5.53 2.28 16.21
N LEU A 311 -5.56 1.21 17.02
CA LEU A 311 -5.34 1.32 18.46
C LEU A 311 -3.93 1.83 18.78
N ALA A 312 -2.93 1.40 18.01
CA ALA A 312 -1.56 1.90 18.11
C ALA A 312 -1.50 3.40 17.78
N ASN A 313 -2.12 3.83 16.68
CA ASN A 313 -2.19 5.25 16.30
C ASN A 313 -2.86 6.10 17.39
N GLU A 314 -4.02 5.68 17.90
CA GLU A 314 -4.73 6.38 18.98
C GLU A 314 -3.87 6.50 20.24
N LEU A 315 -3.16 5.44 20.62
CA LEU A 315 -2.27 5.44 21.78
C LEU A 315 -1.07 6.38 21.59
N LEU A 316 -0.42 6.31 20.43
CA LEU A 316 0.68 7.21 20.07
C LEU A 316 0.23 8.67 20.08
N SER A 317 -0.93 8.97 19.49
CA SER A 317 -1.55 10.30 19.54
C SER A 317 -1.82 10.75 20.97
N GLU A 318 -2.39 9.88 21.82
CA GLU A 318 -2.62 10.19 23.23
C GLU A 318 -1.31 10.53 23.97
N ILE A 319 -0.24 9.77 23.72
CA ILE A 319 1.09 10.00 24.34
C ILE A 319 1.65 11.35 23.93
N VAL A 320 1.64 11.67 22.63
CA VAL A 320 2.12 12.97 22.12
C VAL A 320 1.32 14.13 22.68
N LEU A 321 -0.02 14.07 22.60
CA LEU A 321 -0.90 15.15 23.04
C LEU A 321 -0.80 15.41 24.55
N LYS A 322 -0.58 14.36 25.35
CA LYS A 322 -0.36 14.46 26.80
C LYS A 322 1.09 14.76 27.19
N LYS A 323 1.99 14.93 26.22
CA LYS A 323 3.43 15.16 26.42
C LYS A 323 4.07 14.12 27.36
N LYS A 324 3.62 12.86 27.25
CA LYS A 324 4.18 11.73 28.00
C LYS A 324 5.46 11.24 27.31
N GLN A 325 6.30 10.54 28.07
CA GLN A 325 7.46 9.86 27.50
C GLN A 325 7.00 8.79 26.51
N MET A 326 7.55 8.82 25.30
CA MET A 326 7.27 7.83 24.27
C MET A 326 7.99 6.52 24.64
N PRO A 327 7.29 5.37 24.74
CA PRO A 327 7.95 4.08 24.91
C PRO A 327 8.74 3.73 23.65
N GLU A 328 9.84 2.99 23.75
CA GLU A 328 10.66 2.63 22.56
C GLU A 328 9.88 1.77 21.56
N GLU A 329 9.08 0.82 22.06
CA GLU A 329 8.30 -0.10 21.26
C GLU A 329 6.84 -0.19 21.75
N LEU A 330 5.94 -0.56 20.83
CA LEU A 330 4.57 -0.97 21.15
C LEU A 330 4.31 -2.42 20.67
N PRO A 331 3.48 -3.18 21.39
CA PRO A 331 2.99 -4.46 20.90
C PRO A 331 1.94 -4.27 19.81
N LEU A 332 1.77 -5.27 18.95
CA LEU A 332 0.59 -5.40 18.09
C LEU A 332 -0.40 -6.43 18.68
N LEU A 333 -1.70 -6.10 18.64
CA LEU A 333 -2.87 -6.83 19.15
C LEU A 333 -3.14 -8.20 18.47
N LEU A 334 -2.12 -8.83 17.87
CA LEU A 334 -2.15 -10.20 17.34
C LEU A 334 -1.23 -11.12 18.15
N SER A 335 -1.25 -10.96 19.47
CA SER A 335 -0.42 -11.69 20.43
C SER A 335 -1.20 -11.98 21.71
N THR A 336 -0.94 -13.13 22.33
CA THR A 336 -1.55 -13.52 23.61
C THR A 336 -0.81 -12.98 24.83
N THR A 337 0.18 -12.10 24.64
CA THR A 337 1.02 -11.62 25.73
C THR A 337 0.27 -10.66 26.67
N LYS A 338 0.51 -10.80 27.98
CA LYS A 338 -0.03 -9.89 29.00
C LYS A 338 0.30 -8.43 28.71
N TRP A 339 1.50 -8.15 28.20
CA TRP A 339 1.92 -6.81 27.80
C TRP A 339 0.97 -6.19 26.76
N THR A 340 0.64 -6.95 25.71
CA THR A 340 -0.32 -6.52 24.67
C THR A 340 -1.68 -6.19 25.27
N TRP A 341 -2.17 -7.05 26.16
CA TRP A 341 -3.43 -6.81 26.87
C TRP A 341 -3.39 -5.53 27.70
N ASP A 342 -2.37 -5.37 28.54
CA ASP A 342 -2.25 -4.22 29.44
C ASP A 342 -2.11 -2.90 28.67
N THR A 343 -1.44 -2.91 27.51
CA THR A 343 -1.29 -1.75 26.63
C THR A 343 -2.62 -1.27 26.06
N TYR A 344 -3.49 -2.18 25.61
CA TYR A 344 -4.71 -1.81 24.87
C TYR A 344 -6.01 -2.03 25.63
N LYS A 345 -5.99 -2.53 26.88
CA LYS A 345 -7.21 -2.90 27.63
C LYS A 345 -8.29 -1.83 27.62
N LYS A 346 -7.93 -0.55 27.76
CA LYS A 346 -8.88 0.57 27.76
C LYS A 346 -9.66 0.64 26.44
N GLN A 347 -8.95 0.58 25.31
CA GLN A 347 -9.53 0.58 23.98
C GLN A 347 -10.33 -0.71 23.72
N LEU A 348 -9.83 -1.86 24.17
CA LEU A 348 -10.53 -3.14 24.02
C LEU A 348 -11.89 -3.14 24.73
N PHE A 349 -11.97 -2.58 25.95
CA PHE A 349 -13.24 -2.42 26.65
C PHE A 349 -14.16 -1.39 25.96
N ARG A 350 -13.61 -0.25 25.50
CA ARG A 350 -14.36 0.76 24.73
C ARG A 350 -15.03 0.13 23.50
N ASP A 351 -14.28 -0.68 22.76
CA ASP A 351 -14.71 -1.24 21.49
C ASP A 351 -15.39 -2.61 21.63
N SER A 352 -15.58 -3.10 22.85
CA SER A 352 -16.16 -4.44 23.13
C SER A 352 -15.40 -5.59 22.44
N THR A 353 -14.07 -5.48 22.34
CA THR A 353 -13.18 -6.47 21.71
C THR A 353 -12.29 -7.19 22.73
N GLN A 354 -12.66 -7.20 24.00
CA GLN A 354 -11.89 -7.82 25.08
C GLN A 354 -11.76 -9.36 24.91
N GLN A 355 -12.66 -10.01 24.16
CA GLN A 355 -12.61 -11.46 23.87
C GLN A 355 -11.99 -11.76 22.48
N TYR A 356 -11.19 -10.84 21.93
CA TYR A 356 -10.73 -10.96 20.54
C TYR A 356 -9.99 -12.28 20.24
N ILE A 357 -9.25 -12.86 21.20
CA ILE A 357 -8.52 -14.12 21.00
C ILE A 357 -9.50 -15.24 20.62
N ASP A 358 -10.59 -15.39 21.37
CA ASP A 358 -11.61 -16.41 21.10
C ASP A 358 -12.36 -16.13 19.80
N ASN A 359 -12.56 -14.85 19.46
CA ASN A 359 -13.25 -14.43 18.24
C ASN A 359 -12.39 -14.55 16.97
N ILE A 360 -11.07 -14.41 17.04
CA ILE A 360 -10.20 -14.57 15.86
C ILE A 360 -9.76 -16.02 15.65
N LYS A 361 -9.74 -16.84 16.70
CA LYS A 361 -9.28 -18.25 16.65
C LYS A 361 -9.97 -19.09 15.55
N PRO A 362 -11.28 -18.95 15.26
CA PRO A 362 -11.94 -19.70 14.18
C PRO A 362 -11.52 -19.27 12.77
N ILE A 363 -10.88 -18.11 12.61
CA ILE A 363 -10.51 -17.53 11.32
C ILE A 363 -9.05 -17.88 11.03
N ALA A 364 -8.82 -19.02 10.39
CA ALA A 364 -7.50 -19.51 10.01
C ALA A 364 -6.66 -18.52 9.18
N ALA A 365 -7.31 -17.62 8.43
CA ALA A 365 -6.61 -16.57 7.69
C ALA A 365 -5.88 -15.56 8.61
N ILE A 366 -6.35 -15.34 9.85
CA ILE A 366 -5.72 -14.41 10.78
C ILE A 366 -4.56 -15.10 11.50
N ARG A 367 -3.35 -14.66 11.17
CA ARG A 367 -2.12 -15.21 11.74
C ARG A 367 -1.77 -14.48 13.03
N MET A 368 -1.61 -15.22 14.13
CA MET A 368 -1.07 -14.69 15.39
C MET A 368 0.46 -14.72 15.37
N SER A 369 1.08 -13.75 16.05
CA SER A 369 2.52 -13.71 16.29
C SER A 369 2.81 -13.81 17.78
N LYS A 370 3.94 -14.43 18.14
CA LYS A 370 4.31 -14.63 19.56
C LYS A 370 4.45 -13.29 20.30
N SER A 371 5.15 -12.33 19.70
CA SER A 371 5.34 -10.98 20.28
C SER A 371 5.70 -9.99 19.16
N PRO A 372 4.75 -9.60 18.30
CA PRO A 372 4.99 -8.59 17.28
C PRO A 372 5.17 -7.23 17.97
N ARG A 373 6.25 -6.53 17.61
CA ARG A 373 6.60 -5.22 18.16
C ARG A 373 6.93 -4.26 17.05
N VAL A 374 6.71 -2.98 17.31
CA VAL A 374 7.09 -1.90 16.40
C VAL A 374 7.72 -0.76 17.19
N SER A 375 8.80 -0.20 16.64
CA SER A 375 9.38 1.04 17.15
C SER A 375 8.36 2.16 17.05
N THR A 376 8.27 2.99 18.08
CA THR A 376 7.31 4.11 18.14
C THR A 376 7.82 5.38 17.48
N VAL A 377 9.14 5.47 17.29
CA VAL A 377 9.82 6.59 16.65
C VAL A 377 10.71 6.03 15.55
N VAL A 378 10.64 6.65 14.38
CA VAL A 378 11.47 6.34 13.23
C VAL A 378 12.32 7.56 12.92
N ARG A 379 13.59 7.31 12.60
CA ARG A 379 14.50 8.32 12.07
C ARG A 379 14.85 7.94 10.64
N PRO A 380 14.53 8.78 9.65
CA PRO A 380 14.94 8.49 8.28
C PRO A 380 16.46 8.61 8.14
N GLU A 381 17.03 7.75 7.32
CA GLU A 381 18.44 7.84 6.94
C GLU A 381 18.57 8.62 5.64
N GLY A 382 19.55 9.52 5.56
CA GLY A 382 19.83 10.29 4.35
C GLY A 382 18.71 11.24 3.92
N LEU A 383 17.82 11.68 4.83
CA LEU A 383 16.71 12.56 4.48
C LEU A 383 17.18 13.87 3.87
N ARG A 384 16.82 14.08 2.60
CA ARG A 384 16.98 15.34 1.89
C ARG A 384 15.77 15.64 1.02
N ALA A 385 15.57 16.90 0.70
CA ALA A 385 14.49 17.35 -0.17
C ALA A 385 14.93 18.52 -1.05
N VAL A 386 14.37 18.59 -2.26
CA VAL A 386 14.60 19.67 -3.23
C VAL A 386 13.25 20.22 -3.66
N SER A 387 13.07 21.53 -3.52
CA SER A 387 11.89 22.23 -4.05
C SER A 387 12.00 22.38 -5.57
N VAL A 388 10.94 22.03 -6.29
CA VAL A 388 10.81 22.10 -7.76
C VAL A 388 9.47 22.74 -8.14
N PRO A 389 9.28 23.23 -9.39
CA PRO A 389 8.02 23.85 -9.79
C PRO A 389 6.78 22.97 -9.58
N GLU A 390 6.91 21.64 -9.72
CA GLU A 390 5.83 20.68 -9.57
C GLU A 390 5.51 20.33 -8.11
N GLY A 391 6.41 20.67 -7.16
CA GLY A 391 6.26 20.36 -5.74
C GLY A 391 7.61 20.16 -5.03
N VAL A 392 7.76 19.05 -4.30
CA VAL A 392 8.99 18.75 -3.56
C VAL A 392 9.42 17.30 -3.78
N VAL A 393 10.67 17.12 -4.20
CA VAL A 393 11.28 15.79 -4.37
C VAL A 393 12.08 15.44 -3.11
N PHE A 394 11.76 14.29 -2.52
CA PHE A 394 12.38 13.74 -1.32
C PHE A 394 13.24 12.52 -1.64
N GLU A 395 14.31 12.34 -0.88
CA GLU A 395 15.08 11.10 -0.82
C GLU A 395 15.35 10.72 0.64
N PHE A 396 15.14 9.45 0.99
CA PHE A 396 15.43 8.91 2.33
C PHE A 396 15.32 7.38 2.35
N SER A 397 15.98 6.73 3.30
CA SER A 397 15.73 5.32 3.66
C SER A 397 14.91 5.22 4.95
N LEU A 398 14.03 4.22 5.01
CA LEU A 398 13.30 3.83 6.23
C LEU A 398 13.44 2.33 6.46
N SER A 399 13.60 1.95 7.73
CA SER A 399 13.59 0.55 8.15
C SER A 399 12.23 -0.12 7.90
N LYS A 400 12.24 -1.45 7.80
CA LYS A 400 10.99 -2.22 7.64
C LYS A 400 10.00 -1.92 8.77
N GLY A 401 8.72 -1.84 8.42
CA GLY A 401 7.65 -1.51 9.36
C GLY A 401 7.39 -0.02 9.56
N ALA A 402 8.19 0.86 8.94
CA ALA A 402 7.91 2.28 8.83
C ALA A 402 7.25 2.64 7.48
N TYR A 403 6.55 3.77 7.43
CA TYR A 403 5.81 4.24 6.25
C TYR A 403 6.32 5.58 5.78
N ALA A 404 6.64 5.69 4.48
CA ALA A 404 7.01 6.96 3.84
C ALA A 404 5.91 8.03 4.01
N THR A 405 4.63 7.65 3.93
CA THR A 405 3.51 8.58 4.14
C THR A 405 3.46 9.15 5.54
N THR A 406 3.87 8.39 6.56
CA THR A 406 3.95 8.90 7.93
C THR A 406 5.01 10.00 8.05
N LEU A 407 6.20 9.79 7.47
CA LEU A 407 7.23 10.82 7.41
C LEU A 407 6.77 12.05 6.63
N LEU A 408 6.25 11.85 5.41
CA LEU A 408 5.82 12.93 4.53
C LEU A 408 4.63 13.72 5.09
N SER A 409 3.82 13.10 5.95
CA SER A 409 2.76 13.81 6.67
C SER A 409 3.31 14.90 7.60
N TYR A 410 4.55 14.84 8.07
CA TYR A 410 5.11 15.95 8.85
C TYR A 410 5.29 17.22 8.00
N PHE A 411 5.40 17.07 6.68
CA PHE A 411 5.53 18.19 5.75
C PHE A 411 4.18 18.58 5.14
N PHE A 412 3.32 17.61 4.79
CA PHE A 412 2.13 17.85 3.99
C PHE A 412 0.86 17.26 4.58
N ASP A 413 -0.28 17.84 4.22
CA ASP A 413 -1.58 17.18 4.28
C ASP A 413 -1.77 16.36 2.98
N LEU A 414 -1.52 15.06 3.09
CA LEU A 414 -1.39 14.15 1.95
C LEU A 414 -2.76 13.70 1.41
N VAL A 415 -2.87 13.59 0.08
CA VAL A 415 -4.06 13.09 -0.63
C VAL A 415 -3.69 11.92 -1.55
N THR A 416 -4.36 10.77 -1.38
CA THR A 416 -4.15 9.53 -2.15
C THR A 416 -5.42 8.64 -2.22
N PRO A 417 -5.65 7.85 -3.29
CA PRO A 417 -5.23 8.16 -4.66
C PRO A 417 -5.76 9.56 -5.05
N PRO A 418 -5.07 10.25 -5.96
CA PRO A 418 -5.37 11.64 -6.22
C PRO A 418 -6.59 11.79 -7.14
N PRO A 419 -7.59 12.61 -6.77
CA PRO A 419 -8.46 13.17 -7.79
C PRO A 419 -7.66 14.17 -8.65
N LEU A 420 -8.21 14.53 -9.81
CA LEU A 420 -7.78 15.67 -10.59
C LEU A 420 -7.96 16.95 -9.77
N ILE A 421 -6.84 17.62 -9.47
CA ILE A 421 -6.79 18.84 -8.66
C ILE A 421 -6.34 20.00 -9.56
N ALA A 422 -7.14 21.06 -9.64
CA ALA A 422 -6.85 22.21 -10.47
C ALA A 422 -5.49 22.85 -10.10
N GLY A 423 -4.65 23.06 -11.11
CA GLY A 423 -3.34 23.73 -10.98
C GLY A 423 -2.19 22.84 -10.53
N ILE A 424 -2.43 21.57 -10.17
CA ILE A 424 -1.34 20.61 -9.96
C ILE A 424 -0.70 20.29 -11.31
N SER A 425 0.63 20.24 -11.38
CA SER A 425 1.34 19.84 -12.61
C SER A 425 1.10 18.36 -12.93
N HIS A 426 0.90 18.06 -14.22
CA HIS A 426 0.75 16.69 -14.74
C HIS A 426 2.06 16.15 -15.33
N GLU A 427 3.09 16.99 -15.43
CA GLU A 427 4.36 16.65 -16.07
C GLU A 427 5.06 15.50 -15.36
N CYS A 428 5.61 14.56 -16.12
CA CYS A 428 6.45 13.49 -15.58
C CYS A 428 7.79 14.07 -15.12
N VAL A 429 8.14 13.86 -13.85
CA VAL A 429 9.42 14.33 -13.27
C VAL A 429 10.32 13.14 -13.00
N ASP A 430 11.57 13.20 -13.49
CA ASP A 430 12.60 12.23 -13.15
C ASP A 430 13.18 12.57 -11.76
N VAL A 431 12.56 12.03 -10.71
CA VAL A 431 12.91 12.32 -9.32
C VAL A 431 14.37 12.00 -9.00
N LYS A 432 14.92 10.91 -9.57
CA LYS A 432 16.32 10.52 -9.35
C LYS A 432 17.29 11.51 -10.00
N LYS A 433 16.94 12.02 -11.18
CA LYS A 433 17.74 13.05 -11.85
C LYS A 433 17.72 14.39 -11.11
N VAL A 434 16.57 14.80 -10.57
CA VAL A 434 16.45 16.00 -9.72
C VAL A 434 17.35 15.90 -8.49
N LEU A 435 17.40 14.72 -7.88
CA LEU A 435 18.21 14.42 -6.70
C LEU A 435 19.70 14.21 -7.03
N GLY A 436 20.07 14.09 -8.31
CA GLY A 436 21.42 13.73 -8.73
C GLY A 436 21.85 12.32 -8.31
N SER A 437 20.89 11.43 -8.01
CA SER A 437 21.14 10.05 -7.56
C SER A 437 20.95 9.00 -8.65
N GLY A 438 20.64 9.43 -9.88
CA GLY A 438 20.38 8.50 -10.98
C GLY A 438 19.46 9.05 -12.06
N SER A 439 18.78 8.17 -12.80
CA SER A 439 17.75 8.56 -13.76
C SER A 439 16.70 7.47 -14.00
N LEU A 440 15.44 7.88 -14.12
CA LEU A 440 14.31 7.01 -14.48
C LEU A 440 14.08 6.90 -15.99
N LYS A 441 14.99 7.39 -16.84
CA LYS A 441 14.77 7.45 -18.30
C LYS A 441 14.43 6.09 -18.92
N HIS A 442 15.18 5.04 -18.58
CA HIS A 442 14.94 3.69 -19.11
C HIS A 442 13.56 3.16 -18.66
N ILE A 443 13.23 3.35 -17.39
CA ILE A 443 11.96 2.95 -16.78
C ILE A 443 10.79 3.67 -17.43
N THR A 444 10.89 4.98 -17.59
CA THR A 444 9.84 5.80 -18.21
C THR A 444 9.61 5.39 -19.67
N SER A 445 10.69 5.03 -20.39
CA SER A 445 10.59 4.55 -21.77
C SER A 445 9.93 3.16 -21.85
N HIS A 446 10.32 2.24 -20.97
CA HIS A 446 9.77 0.87 -20.94
C HIS A 446 8.29 0.86 -20.52
N PHE A 447 7.93 1.61 -19.47
CA PHE A 447 6.59 1.63 -18.89
C PHE A 447 5.72 2.79 -19.37
N GLN A 448 6.05 3.43 -20.49
CA GLN A 448 5.34 4.63 -20.97
C GLN A 448 3.82 4.44 -21.04
N ARG A 449 3.38 3.34 -21.67
CA ARG A 449 1.95 3.01 -21.78
C ARG A 449 1.27 2.89 -20.42
N GLU A 450 1.94 2.29 -19.44
CA GLU A 450 1.41 2.11 -18.09
C GLU A 450 1.27 3.45 -17.37
N ILE A 451 2.32 4.26 -17.43
CA ILE A 451 2.37 5.60 -16.82
C ILE A 451 1.23 6.46 -17.35
N GLU A 452 1.08 6.54 -18.68
CA GLU A 452 0.02 7.32 -19.32
C GLU A 452 -1.39 6.81 -18.96
N SER A 453 -1.54 5.49 -18.85
CA SER A 453 -2.85 4.90 -18.58
C SER A 453 -3.28 5.11 -17.12
N VAL A 454 -2.34 5.05 -16.15
CA VAL A 454 -2.61 5.40 -14.75
C VAL A 454 -2.91 6.90 -14.59
N GLN A 455 -2.16 7.76 -15.29
CA GLN A 455 -2.45 9.21 -15.29
C GLN A 455 -3.87 9.49 -15.81
N LYS A 456 -4.25 8.92 -16.96
CA LYS A 456 -5.61 9.05 -17.51
C LYS A 456 -6.67 8.55 -16.53
N PHE A 457 -6.41 7.47 -15.80
CA PHE A 457 -7.32 6.98 -14.78
C PHE A 457 -7.53 7.99 -13.64
N HIS A 458 -6.45 8.59 -13.12
CA HIS A 458 -6.56 9.63 -12.10
C HIS A 458 -7.29 10.89 -12.60
N GLU A 459 -7.10 11.27 -13.87
CA GLU A 459 -7.81 12.39 -14.50
C GLU A 459 -9.32 12.17 -14.65
N LEU A 460 -9.81 10.92 -14.56
CA LEU A 460 -11.24 10.64 -14.60
C LEU A 460 -11.94 11.00 -13.29
N ILE A 461 -11.25 11.00 -12.15
CA ILE A 461 -11.83 11.35 -10.85
C ILE A 461 -11.59 12.84 -10.64
N VAL A 462 -12.63 13.60 -10.31
CA VAL A 462 -12.52 15.06 -10.16
C VAL A 462 -12.78 15.44 -8.71
N GLU A 463 -12.04 16.40 -8.17
CA GLU A 463 -12.36 16.95 -6.84
C GLU A 463 -13.72 17.69 -6.88
N GLU A 464 -14.54 17.51 -5.84
CA GLU A 464 -15.88 18.13 -5.74
C GLU A 464 -15.86 19.67 -5.70
#